data_AF-A0ABD4ZX49-F1
#
_entry.id   AF-A0ABD4ZX49-F1
#
_cell.length_a   1.000
_cell.length_b   1.000
_cell.length_c   1.000
_cell.angle_alpha   90.00
_cell.angle_beta   90.00
_cell.angle_gamma   90.00
#
_symmetry.space_group_name_H-M   'P 1'
#
loop_
_entity.id
_entity.type
_entity.pdbx_description
1 polymer ?
#
loop_
_entity_poly.entity_id
_entity_poly.type
_entity_poly.pdbx_seq_one_letter_code
_entity_poly.pdbx_strand_id
1 'polypeptide(L)'
;MSIENMISWMTSKEGRVNYSMISRLGPNSYDCSSAVFFSLIAGGYLPRGSMGNTETLFSMNGTVLKKISRTEVRRGDIFIAGTPGASHGSEGHTGIFLSNKSFIHCSYYWNGIHTDSHDSYMSTRLTHHFYRIIASGNADVNTDNSAQMIKLAIDGQWGPIVTLRLQEYYNTTRDKVISHQYKEKYNQNIYSAEFDTTLIGSDVIRAIQMGLKARGYYFGVIDGLCGEATIKAMQCALGTTVDGIISPVSDMVRALQRALNNSKLPW
;
A
#
# COMPACT_ATOMS: atom_id res chain seq x y z
N MET A 1 -10.28 -14.75 -3.11
CA MET A 1 -10.45 -13.30 -3.39
C MET A 1 -11.91 -13.03 -3.70
N SER A 2 -12.45 -11.87 -3.30
CA SER A 2 -13.89 -11.57 -3.43
C SER A 2 -14.15 -10.08 -3.61
N ILE A 3 -14.80 -9.72 -4.73
CA ILE A 3 -15.31 -8.35 -4.98
C ILE A 3 -16.32 -7.97 -3.90
N GLU A 4 -17.14 -8.91 -3.45
CA GLU A 4 -18.16 -8.65 -2.44
C GLU A 4 -17.54 -8.39 -1.06
N ASN A 5 -16.43 -9.05 -0.69
CA ASN A 5 -15.74 -8.72 0.57
C ASN A 5 -15.11 -7.32 0.51
N MET A 6 -14.55 -6.94 -0.64
CA MET A 6 -14.01 -5.59 -0.87
C MET A 6 -15.12 -4.53 -0.73
N ILE A 7 -16.24 -4.72 -1.42
CA ILE A 7 -17.38 -3.78 -1.35
C ILE A 7 -18.04 -3.81 0.03
N SER A 8 -18.15 -4.98 0.66
CA SER A 8 -18.67 -5.12 2.03
C SER A 8 -17.84 -4.32 3.02
N TRP A 9 -16.51 -4.30 2.88
CA TRP A 9 -15.64 -3.49 3.74
C TRP A 9 -15.92 -1.99 3.62
N MET A 10 -16.19 -1.49 2.41
CA MET A 10 -16.53 -0.08 2.18
C MET A 10 -17.92 0.24 2.74
N THR A 11 -18.93 -0.53 2.34
CA THR A 11 -20.33 -0.33 2.77
C THR A 11 -20.51 -0.50 4.28
N SER A 12 -19.69 -1.32 4.96
CA SER A 12 -19.74 -1.43 6.42
C SER A 12 -19.32 -0.15 7.14
N LYS A 13 -18.64 0.79 6.46
CA LYS A 13 -18.10 2.04 7.02
C LYS A 13 -18.81 3.29 6.50
N GLU A 14 -19.70 3.13 5.53
CA GLU A 14 -20.53 4.21 5.02
C GLU A 14 -21.30 4.89 6.16
N GLY A 15 -21.13 6.20 6.29
CA GLY A 15 -21.70 7.00 7.38
C GLY A 15 -21.16 6.71 8.79
N ARG A 16 -20.11 5.89 8.96
CA ARG A 16 -19.55 5.50 10.27
C ARG A 16 -18.10 5.95 10.50
N VAL A 17 -17.46 6.54 9.50
CA VAL A 17 -16.06 6.97 9.54
C VAL A 17 -15.92 8.36 8.92
N ASN A 18 -14.91 9.10 9.35
CA ASN A 18 -14.61 10.43 8.83
C ASN A 18 -13.59 10.41 7.69
N TYR A 19 -13.54 11.48 6.91
CA TYR A 19 -12.45 11.70 5.96
C TYR A 19 -11.25 12.33 6.67
N SER A 20 -10.04 11.79 6.45
CA SER A 20 -8.81 12.41 6.91
C SER A 20 -7.62 11.93 6.09
N MET A 21 -6.84 12.87 5.54
CA MET A 21 -5.57 12.57 4.88
C MET A 21 -4.41 12.39 5.86
N ILE A 22 -4.59 12.83 7.11
CA ILE A 22 -3.61 12.69 8.19
C ILE A 22 -3.87 11.38 8.94
N SER A 23 -5.08 11.23 9.50
CA SER A 23 -5.52 10.02 10.19
C SER A 23 -6.19 9.05 9.20
N ARG A 24 -5.44 8.62 8.18
CA ARG A 24 -6.01 7.87 7.05
C ARG A 24 -6.05 6.34 7.23
N LEU A 25 -5.54 5.82 8.35
CA LEU A 25 -5.28 4.39 8.53
C LEU A 25 -6.24 3.69 9.51
N GLY A 26 -7.39 4.32 9.77
CA GLY A 26 -8.42 3.80 10.68
C GLY A 26 -8.11 4.01 12.17
N PRO A 27 -8.99 3.49 13.06
CA PRO A 27 -10.25 2.84 12.72
C PRO A 27 -11.37 3.83 12.36
N ASN A 28 -11.26 5.09 12.78
CA ASN A 28 -12.35 6.06 12.72
C ASN A 28 -12.30 6.98 11.50
N SER A 29 -11.22 6.93 10.71
CA SER A 29 -11.03 7.81 9.56
C SER A 29 -10.13 7.20 8.50
N TYR A 30 -10.40 7.59 7.25
CA TYR A 30 -9.71 7.13 6.04
C TYR A 30 -9.63 8.29 5.03
N ASP A 31 -8.77 8.17 4.02
CA ASP A 31 -8.88 9.00 2.82
C ASP A 31 -9.34 8.14 1.63
N CYS A 32 -9.48 8.78 0.47
CA CYS A 32 -9.96 8.11 -0.75
C CYS A 32 -9.14 6.86 -1.08
N SER A 33 -7.82 6.98 -1.10
CA SER A 33 -6.92 5.89 -1.49
C SER A 33 -6.76 4.86 -0.38
N SER A 34 -6.65 5.24 0.90
CA SER A 34 -6.51 4.27 1.98
C SER A 34 -7.75 3.40 2.10
N ALA A 35 -8.95 3.97 1.92
CA ALA A 35 -10.19 3.21 1.88
C ALA A 35 -10.17 2.14 0.77
N VAL A 36 -9.70 2.50 -0.43
CA VAL A 36 -9.53 1.54 -1.53
C VAL A 36 -8.49 0.47 -1.18
N PHE A 37 -7.32 0.83 -0.63
CA PHE A 37 -6.29 -0.13 -0.20
C PHE A 37 -6.82 -1.13 0.85
N PHE A 38 -7.47 -0.66 1.91
CA PHE A 38 -8.02 -1.55 2.92
C PHE A 38 -9.14 -2.44 2.38
N SER A 39 -9.97 -1.92 1.46
CA SER A 39 -11.00 -2.73 0.80
C SER A 39 -10.38 -3.82 -0.09
N LEU A 40 -9.30 -3.52 -0.82
CA LEU A 40 -8.57 -4.49 -1.62
C LEU A 40 -7.94 -5.58 -0.74
N ILE A 41 -7.39 -5.21 0.42
CA ILE A 41 -6.92 -6.16 1.44
C ILE A 41 -8.07 -7.04 1.93
N ALA A 42 -9.24 -6.46 2.23
CA ALA A 42 -10.42 -7.20 2.69
C ALA A 42 -10.96 -8.16 1.60
N GLY A 43 -10.84 -7.77 0.33
CA GLY A 43 -11.12 -8.63 -0.83
C GLY A 43 -10.07 -9.72 -1.08
N GLY A 44 -8.92 -9.64 -0.41
CA GLY A 44 -7.77 -10.55 -0.58
C GLY A 44 -6.94 -10.26 -1.84
N TYR A 45 -7.13 -9.12 -2.49
CA TYR A 45 -6.42 -8.71 -3.71
C TYR A 45 -5.05 -8.11 -3.43
N LEU A 46 -4.84 -7.63 -2.20
CA LEU A 46 -3.56 -7.16 -1.70
C LEU A 46 -3.19 -7.90 -0.41
N PRO A 47 -1.89 -8.19 -0.20
CA PRO A 47 -1.41 -8.71 1.08
C PRO A 47 -1.77 -7.80 2.25
N ARG A 48 -1.92 -8.39 3.44
CA ARG A 48 -2.13 -7.62 4.67
C ARG A 48 -0.98 -6.62 4.86
N GLY A 49 -1.33 -5.41 5.26
CA GLY A 49 -0.38 -4.33 5.45
C GLY A 49 -0.08 -3.53 4.18
N SER A 50 -0.41 -4.01 2.97
CA SER A 50 -0.27 -3.22 1.74
C SER A 50 -0.94 -1.84 1.90
N MET A 51 -0.15 -0.79 1.71
CA MET A 51 -0.64 0.56 1.84
C MET A 51 0.10 1.46 0.87
N GLY A 52 -0.62 2.46 0.37
CA GLY A 52 -0.09 3.45 -0.54
C GLY A 52 -1.03 4.62 -0.65
N ASN A 53 -0.92 5.33 -1.76
CA ASN A 53 -1.75 6.47 -2.11
C ASN A 53 -2.25 6.36 -3.56
N THR A 54 -2.83 7.43 -4.10
CA THR A 54 -3.37 7.45 -5.47
C THR A 54 -2.31 7.15 -6.53
N GLU A 55 -1.06 7.60 -6.37
CA GLU A 55 0.05 7.29 -7.27
C GLU A 55 0.39 5.80 -7.24
N THR A 56 0.37 5.22 -6.05
CA THR A 56 0.57 3.79 -5.90
C THR A 56 -0.48 3.02 -6.69
N LEU A 57 -1.77 3.41 -6.60
CA LEU A 57 -2.85 2.79 -7.38
C LEU A 57 -2.62 2.93 -8.89
N PHE A 58 -2.17 4.09 -9.38
CA PHE A 58 -1.78 4.24 -10.80
C PHE A 58 -0.68 3.27 -11.20
N SER A 59 0.36 3.11 -10.36
CA SER A 59 1.46 2.19 -10.62
C SER A 59 1.06 0.71 -10.60
N MET A 60 -0.11 0.36 -10.06
CA MET A 60 -0.62 -1.02 -10.08
C MET A 60 -1.16 -1.46 -11.45
N ASN A 61 -1.27 -0.56 -12.42
CA ASN A 61 -1.67 -0.93 -13.78
C ASN A 61 -0.65 -1.91 -14.40
N GLY A 62 -1.14 -3.03 -14.93
CA GLY A 62 -0.33 -4.13 -15.43
C GLY A 62 0.06 -5.16 -14.37
N THR A 63 -0.33 -4.99 -13.10
CA THR A 63 -0.10 -5.97 -12.03
C THR A 63 -1.41 -6.44 -11.40
N VAL A 64 -1.94 -5.69 -10.43
CA VAL A 64 -3.24 -5.98 -9.78
C VAL A 64 -4.38 -5.35 -10.57
N LEU A 65 -4.12 -4.23 -11.26
CA LEU A 65 -5.10 -3.48 -12.03
C LEU A 65 -4.81 -3.56 -13.52
N LYS A 66 -5.86 -3.56 -14.34
CA LYS A 66 -5.79 -3.38 -15.79
C LYS A 66 -6.65 -2.20 -16.19
N LYS A 67 -6.07 -1.24 -16.89
CA LYS A 67 -6.81 -0.10 -17.44
C LYS A 67 -7.92 -0.58 -18.39
N ILE A 68 -9.12 -0.02 -18.24
CA ILE A 68 -10.30 -0.26 -19.07
C ILE A 68 -10.90 1.08 -19.53
N SER A 69 -11.82 1.03 -20.48
CA SER A 69 -12.62 2.18 -20.90
C SER A 69 -13.83 2.39 -19.96
N ARG A 70 -14.37 3.63 -19.91
CA ARG A 70 -15.56 3.98 -19.12
C ARG A 70 -16.77 3.09 -19.47
N THR A 71 -16.89 2.67 -20.73
CA THR A 71 -18.02 1.86 -21.23
C THR A 71 -17.97 0.41 -20.75
N GLU A 72 -16.80 -0.07 -20.33
CA GLU A 72 -16.61 -1.42 -19.80
C GLU A 72 -16.87 -1.52 -18.30
N VAL A 73 -17.04 -0.39 -17.60
CA VAL A 73 -17.16 -0.32 -16.15
C VAL A 73 -18.32 -1.17 -15.64
N ARG A 74 -18.03 -1.99 -14.64
CA ARG A 74 -19.00 -2.78 -13.89
C ARG A 74 -18.66 -2.79 -12.40
N ARG A 75 -19.54 -3.40 -11.61
CA ARG A 75 -19.35 -3.60 -10.18
C ARG A 75 -17.97 -4.19 -9.87
N GLY A 76 -17.26 -3.57 -8.93
CA GLY A 76 -15.92 -3.96 -8.50
C GLY A 76 -14.77 -3.32 -9.28
N ASP A 77 -15.03 -2.63 -10.39
CA ASP A 77 -14.01 -1.82 -11.06
C ASP A 77 -13.69 -0.56 -10.22
N ILE A 78 -12.51 0.01 -10.42
CA ILE A 78 -11.98 1.15 -9.64
C ILE A 78 -11.83 2.35 -10.57
N PHE A 79 -12.26 3.54 -10.16
CA PHE A 79 -11.83 4.77 -10.80
C PHE A 79 -10.65 5.37 -10.04
N ILE A 80 -9.73 5.97 -10.78
CA ILE A 80 -8.66 6.80 -10.27
C ILE A 80 -8.71 8.11 -11.05
N ALA A 81 -8.97 9.20 -10.35
CA ALA A 81 -9.00 10.55 -10.87
C ALA A 81 -7.72 11.27 -10.49
N GLY A 82 -7.04 11.87 -11.48
CA GLY A 82 -5.77 12.57 -11.27
C GLY A 82 -4.82 12.39 -12.45
N THR A 83 -3.64 13.00 -12.34
CA THR A 83 -2.54 12.85 -13.31
C THR A 83 -1.46 11.96 -12.69
N PRO A 84 -1.06 10.85 -13.32
CA PRO A 84 0.06 10.03 -12.84
C PRO A 84 1.33 10.87 -12.63
N GLY A 85 1.96 10.76 -11.47
CA GLY A 85 3.09 11.55 -11.00
C GLY A 85 2.73 12.88 -10.31
N ALA A 86 1.44 13.22 -10.19
CA ALA A 86 0.97 14.50 -9.66
C ALA A 86 -0.34 14.41 -8.86
N SER A 87 -0.70 13.23 -8.37
CA SER A 87 -1.96 12.90 -7.66
C SER A 87 -1.77 12.65 -6.16
N HIS A 88 -0.69 13.19 -5.58
CA HIS A 88 -0.48 13.17 -4.13
C HIS A 88 -1.46 14.11 -3.42
N GLY A 89 -1.83 13.78 -2.18
CA GLY A 89 -2.73 14.63 -1.39
C GLY A 89 -4.06 14.88 -2.10
N SER A 90 -4.49 16.15 -2.15
CA SER A 90 -5.76 16.58 -2.74
C SER A 90 -5.84 16.50 -4.27
N GLU A 91 -4.73 16.21 -4.95
CA GLU A 91 -4.66 16.19 -6.42
C GLU A 91 -5.06 14.82 -7.01
N GLY A 92 -5.51 13.89 -6.17
CA GLY A 92 -6.03 12.60 -6.58
C GLY A 92 -7.37 12.27 -5.91
N HIS A 93 -8.17 11.43 -6.57
CA HIS A 93 -9.38 10.86 -5.98
C HIS A 93 -9.64 9.45 -6.50
N THR A 94 -10.28 8.59 -5.73
CA THR A 94 -10.51 7.19 -6.13
C THR A 94 -11.69 6.57 -5.38
N GLY A 95 -12.24 5.51 -5.95
CA GLY A 95 -13.35 4.75 -5.39
C GLY A 95 -13.68 3.53 -6.24
N ILE A 96 -14.71 2.80 -5.81
CA ILE A 96 -15.08 1.49 -6.36
C ILE A 96 -16.49 1.57 -6.94
N PHE A 97 -16.66 1.14 -8.18
CA PHE A 97 -17.98 1.05 -8.79
C PHE A 97 -18.83 -0.04 -8.12
N LEU A 98 -20.05 0.32 -7.75
CA LEU A 98 -21.11 -0.61 -7.33
C LEU A 98 -21.94 -1.08 -8.52
N SER A 99 -21.98 -0.26 -9.58
CA SER A 99 -22.59 -0.53 -10.88
C SER A 99 -21.99 0.42 -11.93
N ASN A 100 -22.45 0.37 -13.18
CA ASN A 100 -22.04 1.35 -14.20
C ASN A 100 -22.54 2.79 -13.92
N LYS A 101 -23.45 2.96 -12.93
CA LYS A 101 -24.10 4.23 -12.59
C LYS A 101 -23.88 4.66 -11.14
N SER A 102 -23.13 3.88 -10.35
CA SER A 102 -22.93 4.19 -8.94
C SER A 102 -21.59 3.67 -8.45
N PHE A 103 -21.02 4.38 -7.49
CA PHE A 103 -19.72 4.06 -6.89
C PHE A 103 -19.70 4.46 -5.42
N ILE A 104 -18.82 3.80 -4.66
CA ILE A 104 -18.56 4.07 -3.25
C ILE A 104 -17.13 4.58 -3.10
N HIS A 105 -16.95 5.63 -2.31
CA HIS A 105 -15.66 6.29 -2.14
C HIS A 105 -15.57 6.96 -0.78
N CYS A 106 -14.35 7.27 -0.32
CA CYS A 106 -14.14 8.12 0.84
C CYS A 106 -13.82 9.54 0.36
N SER A 107 -14.54 10.55 0.81
CA SER A 107 -14.36 11.92 0.32
C SER A 107 -14.47 12.99 1.39
N TYR A 108 -13.79 14.11 1.15
CA TYR A 108 -13.87 15.30 1.97
C TYR A 108 -15.29 15.88 1.99
N TYR A 109 -15.96 15.94 0.82
CA TYR A 109 -17.29 16.54 0.67
C TYR A 109 -18.33 15.87 1.58
N TRP A 110 -18.31 14.53 1.66
CA TRP A 110 -19.20 13.76 2.52
C TRP A 110 -18.64 13.51 3.93
N ASN A 111 -17.44 14.01 4.22
CA ASN A 111 -16.67 13.72 5.43
C ASN A 111 -16.70 12.22 5.80
N GLY A 112 -16.38 11.35 4.86
CA GLY A 112 -16.40 9.91 5.11
C GLY A 112 -16.61 9.07 3.87
N ILE A 113 -16.95 7.79 4.09
CA ILE A 113 -17.35 6.89 3.02
C ILE A 113 -18.82 7.11 2.66
N HIS A 114 -19.10 7.25 1.36
CA HIS A 114 -20.41 7.54 0.79
C HIS A 114 -20.57 6.91 -0.60
N THR A 115 -21.82 6.58 -0.96
CA THR A 115 -22.22 6.09 -2.28
C THR A 115 -22.83 7.20 -3.12
N ASP A 116 -22.27 7.44 -4.29
CA ASP A 116 -22.78 8.39 -5.26
C ASP A 116 -23.22 7.72 -6.55
N SER A 117 -24.14 8.38 -7.26
CA SER A 117 -24.68 7.93 -8.55
C SER A 117 -24.40 8.87 -9.72
N HIS A 118 -23.61 9.92 -9.48
CA HIS A 118 -23.27 10.94 -10.47
C HIS A 118 -21.76 11.07 -10.61
N ASP A 119 -21.27 10.95 -11.84
CA ASP A 119 -19.84 11.00 -12.17
C ASP A 119 -19.17 12.32 -11.73
N SER A 120 -19.95 13.38 -11.46
CA SER A 120 -19.44 14.64 -10.90
C SER A 120 -18.75 14.50 -9.53
N TYR A 121 -19.14 13.49 -8.74
CA TYR A 121 -18.53 13.20 -7.43
C TYR A 121 -17.23 12.39 -7.54
N MET A 122 -16.80 12.01 -8.76
CA MET A 122 -15.47 11.46 -9.02
C MET A 122 -14.38 12.54 -9.16
N SER A 123 -14.67 13.79 -8.80
CA SER A 123 -13.83 14.98 -9.01
C SER A 123 -13.79 15.43 -10.47
N THR A 124 -14.69 16.35 -10.84
CA THR A 124 -14.79 16.91 -12.21
C THR A 124 -13.55 17.69 -12.66
N ARG A 125 -12.71 18.15 -11.73
CA ARG A 125 -11.48 18.89 -12.02
C ARG A 125 -10.34 17.98 -12.52
N LEU A 126 -10.45 16.67 -12.30
CA LEU A 126 -9.38 15.70 -12.56
C LEU A 126 -9.76 14.78 -13.73
N THR A 127 -8.76 14.34 -14.49
CA THR A 127 -8.95 13.32 -15.53
C THR A 127 -9.28 11.97 -14.89
N HIS A 128 -10.31 11.29 -15.38
CA HIS A 128 -10.73 9.98 -14.86
C HIS A 128 -10.11 8.82 -15.62
N HIS A 129 -9.63 7.84 -14.88
CA HIS A 129 -9.10 6.59 -15.38
C HIS A 129 -9.83 5.43 -14.71
N PHE A 130 -10.12 4.37 -15.47
CA PHE A 130 -10.92 3.24 -15.02
C PHE A 130 -10.10 1.97 -15.07
N TYR A 131 -10.23 1.13 -14.05
CA TYR A 131 -9.41 -0.06 -13.88
C TYR A 131 -10.24 -1.26 -13.42
N ARG A 132 -9.89 -2.42 -13.96
CA ARG A 132 -10.41 -3.72 -13.52
C ARG A 132 -9.37 -4.45 -12.70
N ILE A 133 -9.78 -5.06 -11.60
CA ILE A 133 -8.91 -5.95 -10.82
C ILE A 133 -8.68 -7.23 -11.63
N ILE A 134 -7.41 -7.60 -11.83
CA ILE A 134 -6.97 -8.76 -12.61
C ILE A 134 -6.18 -9.78 -11.80
N ALA A 135 -5.99 -9.55 -10.49
CA ALA A 135 -5.26 -10.47 -9.63
C ALA A 135 -5.94 -11.87 -9.62
N SER A 136 -5.27 -12.83 -10.25
CA SER A 136 -5.71 -14.21 -10.46
C SER A 136 -5.84 -14.98 -9.14
N GLY A 137 -7.04 -15.45 -8.82
CA GLY A 137 -7.21 -16.53 -7.83
C GLY A 137 -6.89 -17.84 -8.53
N ASN A 138 -5.84 -18.53 -8.12
CA ASN A 138 -5.34 -19.76 -8.75
C ASN A 138 -6.44 -20.78 -9.16
N ALA A 139 -6.52 -21.08 -10.46
CA ALA A 139 -6.78 -22.41 -11.00
C ALA A 139 -6.34 -22.45 -12.48
N ASP A 140 -5.39 -23.33 -12.78
CA ASP A 140 -5.00 -23.84 -14.10
C ASP A 140 -4.64 -22.85 -15.22
N VAL A 141 -3.41 -22.31 -15.18
CA VAL A 141 -2.62 -22.17 -16.41
C VAL A 141 -1.16 -22.49 -16.11
N ASN A 142 -0.74 -23.66 -16.60
CA ASN A 142 0.65 -24.01 -16.79
C ASN A 142 1.23 -23.12 -17.90
N THR A 143 1.68 -21.91 -17.55
CA THR A 143 2.52 -21.07 -18.41
C THR A 143 3.49 -20.27 -17.54
N ASP A 144 4.77 -20.60 -17.69
CA ASP A 144 5.96 -19.93 -17.14
C ASP A 144 6.06 -18.44 -17.52
N ASN A 145 5.21 -17.58 -16.96
CA ASN A 145 5.37 -16.13 -17.06
C ASN A 145 4.65 -15.30 -15.97
N SER A 146 4.47 -15.84 -14.76
CA SER A 146 4.34 -14.98 -13.59
C SER A 146 5.74 -14.51 -13.22
N ALA A 147 6.04 -13.22 -13.37
CA ALA A 147 7.34 -12.65 -12.97
C ALA A 147 7.70 -13.13 -11.55
N GLN A 148 8.59 -14.11 -11.46
CA GLN A 148 8.99 -14.70 -10.20
C GLN A 148 9.69 -13.58 -9.43
N MET A 149 9.13 -13.17 -8.28
CA MET A 149 9.71 -12.10 -7.47
C MET A 149 11.19 -12.39 -7.24
N ILE A 150 12.03 -11.36 -7.34
CA ILE A 150 13.49 -11.54 -7.39
C ILE A 150 13.95 -12.30 -6.14
N LYS A 151 14.71 -13.38 -6.34
CA LYS A 151 15.37 -14.09 -5.25
C LYS A 151 16.54 -13.24 -4.74
N LEU A 152 16.47 -12.84 -3.49
CA LEU A 152 17.47 -12.03 -2.81
C LEU A 152 18.70 -12.86 -2.42
N ALA A 153 19.88 -12.27 -2.59
CA ALA A 153 21.08 -12.72 -1.89
C ALA A 153 20.92 -12.46 -0.38
N ILE A 154 21.46 -13.34 0.46
CA ILE A 154 21.42 -13.19 1.93
C ILE A 154 22.72 -12.53 2.40
N ASP A 155 22.93 -11.28 2.00
CA ASP A 155 24.15 -10.51 2.25
C ASP A 155 24.06 -9.61 3.50
N GLY A 156 22.86 -9.39 4.04
CA GLY A 156 22.62 -8.52 5.19
C GLY A 156 22.65 -7.02 4.85
N GLN A 157 22.61 -6.62 3.58
CA GLN A 157 22.60 -5.21 3.16
C GLN A 157 21.21 -4.80 2.65
N TRP A 158 20.65 -3.73 3.22
CA TRP A 158 19.36 -3.21 2.77
C TRP A 158 19.56 -2.22 1.62
N GLY A 159 19.81 -2.77 0.43
CA GLY A 159 19.98 -2.02 -0.81
C GLY A 159 18.73 -1.99 -1.70
N PRO A 160 18.87 -1.42 -2.92
CA PRO A 160 17.75 -1.24 -3.87
C PRO A 160 17.00 -2.53 -4.22
N ILE A 161 17.67 -3.68 -4.25
CA ILE A 161 17.02 -4.96 -4.59
C ILE A 161 16.15 -5.49 -3.44
N VAL A 162 16.56 -5.31 -2.18
CA VAL A 162 15.72 -5.64 -1.01
C VAL A 162 14.49 -4.75 -0.99
N THR A 163 14.67 -3.46 -1.26
CA THR A 163 13.55 -2.50 -1.34
C THR A 163 12.60 -2.81 -2.48
N LEU A 164 13.11 -3.12 -3.67
CA LEU A 164 12.28 -3.58 -4.78
C LEU A 164 11.46 -4.81 -4.39
N ARG A 165 12.07 -5.76 -3.69
CA ARG A 165 11.39 -6.98 -3.27
C ARG A 165 10.29 -6.73 -2.24
N LEU A 166 10.48 -5.75 -1.35
CA LEU A 166 9.43 -5.26 -0.44
C LEU A 166 8.30 -4.57 -1.21
N GLN A 167 8.64 -3.76 -2.21
CA GLN A 167 7.66 -3.07 -3.05
C GLN A 167 6.83 -4.06 -3.87
N GLU A 168 7.45 -5.12 -4.39
CA GLU A 168 6.75 -6.25 -5.00
C GLU A 168 5.84 -6.95 -4.00
N TYR A 169 6.35 -7.22 -2.79
CA TYR A 169 5.59 -7.92 -1.74
C TYR A 169 4.34 -7.13 -1.32
N TYR A 170 4.46 -5.83 -1.10
CA TYR A 170 3.32 -4.99 -0.69
C TYR A 170 2.54 -4.38 -1.85
N ASN A 171 2.97 -4.63 -3.09
CA ASN A 171 2.46 -4.03 -4.31
C ASN A 171 2.44 -2.49 -4.26
N THR A 172 3.51 -1.88 -3.73
CA THR A 172 3.71 -0.43 -3.77
C THR A 172 4.43 -0.01 -5.05
N THR A 173 4.67 1.29 -5.23
CA THR A 173 5.52 1.81 -6.30
C THR A 173 6.87 1.10 -6.30
N ARG A 174 7.32 0.63 -7.47
CA ARG A 174 8.52 -0.21 -7.65
C ARG A 174 9.73 0.60 -8.09
N ASP A 175 10.04 1.67 -7.36
CA ASP A 175 11.13 2.62 -7.65
C ASP A 175 12.48 2.26 -6.99
N LYS A 176 12.50 1.20 -6.17
CA LYS A 176 13.66 0.70 -5.42
C LYS A 176 14.12 1.64 -4.30
N VAL A 177 13.31 2.62 -3.90
CA VAL A 177 13.62 3.65 -2.91
C VAL A 177 12.75 3.52 -1.67
N ILE A 178 13.36 3.69 -0.49
CA ILE A 178 12.62 3.96 0.76
C ILE A 178 12.57 5.49 0.89
N SER A 179 11.49 6.09 0.38
CA SER A 179 11.38 7.54 0.20
C SER A 179 11.22 8.34 1.49
N HIS A 180 11.65 9.61 1.46
CA HIS A 180 11.36 10.64 2.46
C HIS A 180 11.70 10.26 3.91
N GLN A 181 12.92 9.78 4.13
CA GLN A 181 13.43 9.40 5.45
C GLN A 181 14.28 10.52 6.04
N TYR A 182 14.28 10.66 7.37
CA TYR A 182 15.37 11.39 8.03
C TYR A 182 16.60 10.49 8.16
N LYS A 183 17.79 11.08 8.32
CA LYS A 183 19.04 10.34 8.48
C LYS A 183 19.52 10.34 9.94
N GLU A 184 19.62 9.16 10.52
CA GLU A 184 20.10 8.95 11.88
C GLU A 184 21.02 7.73 11.99
N LYS A 185 21.72 7.59 13.12
CA LYS A 185 22.69 6.50 13.33
C LYS A 185 22.13 5.09 13.11
N TYR A 186 20.83 4.92 13.35
CA TYR A 186 20.15 3.62 13.30
C TYR A 186 19.63 3.24 11.90
N ASN A 187 19.33 4.20 11.02
CA ASN A 187 18.76 3.93 9.69
C ASN A 187 19.70 4.30 8.53
N GLN A 188 20.86 4.91 8.80
CA GLN A 188 21.82 5.34 7.78
C GLN A 188 22.33 4.21 6.85
N ASN A 189 22.21 2.94 7.25
CA ASN A 189 22.62 1.78 6.46
C ASN A 189 21.49 1.16 5.61
N ILE A 190 20.35 1.84 5.51
CA ILE A 190 19.37 1.56 4.44
C ILE A 190 19.89 2.27 3.19
N TYR A 191 20.71 1.58 2.39
CA TYR A 191 21.40 2.16 1.23
C TYR A 191 20.46 2.63 0.11
N SER A 192 19.21 2.19 0.12
CA SER A 192 18.15 2.64 -0.77
C SER A 192 17.26 3.74 -0.18
N ALA A 193 17.57 4.26 1.01
CA ALA A 193 16.78 5.34 1.60
C ALA A 193 17.08 6.66 0.91
N GLU A 194 16.03 7.38 0.55
CA GLU A 194 16.12 8.78 0.18
C GLU A 194 16.04 9.60 1.48
N PHE A 195 17.15 10.25 1.82
CA PHE A 195 17.22 11.09 3.01
C PHE A 195 16.90 12.54 2.66
N ASP A 196 15.81 13.07 3.19
CA ASP A 196 15.35 14.44 2.94
C ASP A 196 14.75 15.10 4.19
N THR A 197 14.23 16.33 4.04
CA THR A 197 13.57 17.10 5.10
C THR A 197 12.06 17.15 4.96
N THR A 198 11.48 16.49 3.95
CA THR A 198 10.03 16.50 3.73
C THR A 198 9.32 15.65 4.76
N LEU A 199 9.99 14.57 5.22
CA LEU A 199 9.48 13.62 6.22
C LEU A 199 8.09 13.09 5.89
N ILE A 200 7.75 13.04 4.60
CA ILE A 200 6.48 12.51 4.13
C ILE A 200 6.38 11.04 4.56
N GLY A 201 7.45 10.27 4.43
CA GLY A 201 7.53 8.84 4.77
C GLY A 201 7.17 7.90 3.61
N SER A 202 7.77 6.71 3.62
CA SER A 202 7.64 5.68 2.58
C SER A 202 6.41 4.80 2.78
N ASP A 203 5.71 4.50 1.69
CA ASP A 203 4.59 3.55 1.68
C ASP A 203 5.00 2.13 2.07
N VAL A 204 6.24 1.72 1.73
CA VAL A 204 6.81 0.44 2.18
C VAL A 204 6.93 0.39 3.70
N ILE A 205 7.42 1.48 4.30
CA ILE A 205 7.60 1.55 5.76
C ILE A 205 6.25 1.63 6.46
N ARG A 206 5.26 2.37 5.92
CA ARG A 206 3.89 2.35 6.45
C ARG A 206 3.32 0.94 6.45
N ALA A 207 3.52 0.19 5.36
CA ALA A 207 3.06 -1.18 5.25
C ALA A 207 3.69 -2.10 6.30
N ILE A 208 5.00 -1.96 6.52
CA ILE A 208 5.72 -2.67 7.59
C ILE A 208 5.18 -2.29 8.97
N GLN A 209 5.04 -1.00 9.28
CA GLN A 209 4.51 -0.52 10.56
C GLN A 209 3.07 -1.02 10.81
N MET A 210 2.21 -1.03 9.78
CA MET A 210 0.85 -1.57 9.84
C MET A 210 0.86 -3.05 10.20
N GLY A 211 1.66 -3.86 9.49
CA GLY A 211 1.77 -5.28 9.76
C GLY A 211 2.31 -5.56 11.17
N LEU A 212 3.40 -4.89 11.56
CA LEU A 212 3.99 -5.02 12.90
C LEU A 212 2.98 -4.66 14.00
N LYS A 213 2.21 -3.59 13.81
CA LYS A 213 1.17 -3.16 14.75
C LYS A 213 0.03 -4.18 14.83
N ALA A 214 -0.38 -4.76 13.70
CA ALA A 214 -1.41 -5.79 13.65
C ALA A 214 -1.03 -7.08 14.39
N ARG A 215 0.27 -7.38 14.53
CA ARG A 215 0.78 -8.48 15.36
C ARG A 215 1.17 -8.09 16.78
N GLY A 216 1.03 -6.82 17.17
CA GLY A 216 1.40 -6.33 18.49
C GLY A 216 2.89 -6.12 18.72
N TYR A 217 3.72 -6.04 17.67
CA TYR A 217 5.14 -5.71 17.79
C TYR A 217 5.43 -4.21 17.84
N TYR A 218 4.54 -3.39 17.26
CA TYR A 218 4.75 -1.94 17.10
C TYR A 218 3.59 -1.14 17.69
N PHE A 219 3.91 -0.19 18.58
CA PHE A 219 2.93 0.64 19.28
C PHE A 219 3.00 2.12 18.87
N GLY A 220 3.96 2.49 18.02
CA GLY A 220 4.14 3.85 17.55
C GLY A 220 3.10 4.31 16.52
N VAL A 221 3.34 5.51 16.00
CA VAL A 221 2.57 6.10 14.90
C VAL A 221 2.98 5.45 13.59
N ILE A 222 2.03 5.32 12.66
CA ILE A 222 2.28 4.82 11.31
C ILE A 222 2.56 6.03 10.43
N ASP A 223 3.82 6.44 10.38
CA ASP A 223 4.30 7.66 9.71
C ASP A 223 5.05 7.36 8.40
N GLY A 224 5.45 6.11 8.16
CA GLY A 224 6.30 5.76 7.04
C GLY A 224 7.78 6.10 7.25
N LEU A 225 8.18 6.42 8.47
CA LEU A 225 9.56 6.70 8.83
C LEU A 225 10.19 5.48 9.52
N CYS A 226 11.34 5.05 9.00
CA CYS A 226 12.08 3.89 9.49
C CYS A 226 12.94 4.29 10.69
N GLY A 227 12.26 4.61 11.79
CA GLY A 227 12.88 5.02 13.04
C GLY A 227 13.30 3.89 13.96
N GLU A 228 13.98 4.23 15.05
CA GLU A 228 14.47 3.27 16.04
C GLU A 228 13.36 2.33 16.55
N ALA A 229 12.15 2.87 16.83
CA ALA A 229 11.01 2.06 17.27
C ALA A 229 10.54 1.07 16.19
N THR A 230 10.50 1.49 14.91
CA THR A 230 10.18 0.61 13.77
C THR A 230 11.24 -0.48 13.63
N ILE A 231 12.53 -0.14 13.77
CA ILE A 231 13.64 -1.08 13.67
C ILE A 231 13.60 -2.11 14.80
N LYS A 232 13.40 -1.67 16.06
CA LYS A 232 13.24 -2.59 17.21
C LYS A 232 12.07 -3.56 17.00
N ALA A 233 10.96 -3.08 16.46
CA ALA A 233 9.81 -3.93 16.17
C ALA A 233 10.11 -4.96 15.07
N MET A 234 10.80 -4.57 13.99
CA MET A 234 11.26 -5.51 12.96
C MET A 234 12.22 -6.56 13.54
N GLN A 235 13.19 -6.15 14.36
CA GLN A 235 14.13 -7.05 15.01
C GLN A 235 13.43 -8.06 15.91
N CYS A 236 12.46 -7.62 16.72
CA CYS A 236 11.65 -8.47 17.55
C CYS A 236 10.86 -9.50 16.72
N ALA A 237 10.18 -9.04 15.67
CA ALA A 237 9.38 -9.91 14.80
C ALA A 237 10.24 -10.92 13.99
N LEU A 238 11.46 -10.54 13.62
CA LEU A 238 12.40 -11.39 12.88
C LEU A 238 13.25 -12.30 13.80
N GLY A 239 13.14 -12.15 15.12
CA GLY A 239 13.88 -12.96 16.09
C GLY A 239 15.38 -12.66 16.12
N THR A 240 15.78 -11.41 15.89
CA THR A 240 17.18 -10.96 15.96
C THR A 240 17.43 -10.09 17.19
N THR A 241 18.69 -9.74 17.45
CA THR A 241 19.05 -8.78 18.52
C THR A 241 18.27 -7.49 18.37
N VAL A 242 17.66 -7.02 19.47
CA VAL A 242 16.83 -5.81 19.52
C VAL A 242 17.66 -4.63 20.04
N ASP A 243 18.53 -4.08 19.20
CA ASP A 243 19.38 -2.93 19.51
C ASP A 243 18.88 -1.61 18.87
N GLY A 244 17.87 -1.70 18.00
CA GLY A 244 17.29 -0.58 17.27
C GLY A 244 18.18 -0.02 16.16
N ILE A 245 19.24 -0.73 15.73
CA ILE A 245 20.20 -0.28 14.74
C ILE A 245 20.24 -1.25 13.54
N ILE A 246 20.22 -0.72 12.33
CA ILE A 246 20.59 -1.45 11.13
C ILE A 246 22.09 -1.25 10.91
N SER A 247 22.91 -2.27 11.17
CA SER A 247 24.34 -2.27 10.87
C SER A 247 24.60 -2.34 9.35
N PRO A 248 25.81 -1.98 8.85
CA PRO A 248 26.15 -2.07 7.42
C PRO A 248 25.90 -3.46 6.82
N VAL A 249 26.15 -4.49 7.65
CA VAL A 249 25.86 -5.89 7.37
C VAL A 249 25.07 -6.42 8.57
N SER A 250 23.76 -6.54 8.41
CA SER A 250 22.81 -6.72 9.51
C SER A 250 22.16 -8.11 9.49
N ASP A 251 22.15 -8.77 10.66
CA ASP A 251 21.43 -10.03 10.84
C ASP A 251 19.92 -9.85 10.72
N MET A 252 19.39 -8.69 11.13
CA MET A 252 17.99 -8.34 10.88
C MET A 252 17.70 -8.31 9.38
N VAL A 253 18.60 -7.71 8.57
CA VAL A 253 18.43 -7.68 7.11
C VAL A 253 18.57 -9.08 6.50
N ARG A 254 19.48 -9.93 7.00
CA ARG A 254 19.56 -11.34 6.55
C ARG A 254 18.25 -12.08 6.82
N ALA A 255 17.67 -11.90 8.02
CA ALA A 255 16.40 -12.51 8.37
C ALA A 255 15.26 -11.98 7.48
N LEU A 256 15.22 -10.67 7.22
CA LEU A 256 14.28 -10.04 6.29
C LEU A 256 14.40 -10.62 4.87
N GLN A 257 15.63 -10.75 4.35
CA GLN A 257 15.90 -11.33 3.03
C GLN A 257 15.41 -12.78 2.93
N ARG A 258 15.63 -13.60 3.98
CA ARG A 258 15.09 -14.98 4.03
C ARG A 258 13.56 -15.00 4.05
N ALA A 259 12.94 -14.13 4.85
CA ALA A 259 11.49 -14.02 4.96
C ALA A 259 10.85 -13.60 3.62
N LEU A 260 11.45 -12.62 2.93
CA LEU A 260 11.04 -12.19 1.60
C LEU A 260 11.23 -13.26 0.53
N ASN A 261 12.35 -14.00 0.54
CA ASN A 261 12.54 -15.13 -0.38
C ASN A 261 11.46 -16.21 -0.21
N ASN A 262 10.93 -16.37 1.00
CA ASN A 262 9.82 -17.28 1.29
C ASN A 262 8.43 -16.63 1.14
N SER A 263 8.36 -15.36 0.71
CA SER A 263 7.13 -14.56 0.62
C SER A 263 6.28 -14.62 1.90
N LYS A 264 6.94 -14.61 3.06
CA LYS A 264 6.28 -14.72 4.36
C LYS A 264 7.00 -13.86 5.39
N LEU A 265 6.60 -12.60 5.46
CA LEU A 265 7.02 -11.73 6.56
C LEU A 265 6.34 -12.17 7.87
N PRO A 266 7.03 -12.08 9.01
CA PRO A 266 6.50 -12.57 10.29
C PRO A 266 5.37 -11.69 10.84
N TRP A 267 5.13 -10.53 10.24
CA TRP A 267 4.03 -9.62 10.56
C TRP A 267 2.89 -9.69 9.54
#